data_AF-A0A2Z4UZZ4-F1
#
_entry.id   AF-A0A2Z4UZZ4-F1
#
_cell.length_a   1.000
_cell.length_b   1.000
_cell.length_c   1.000
_cell.angle_alpha   90.00
_cell.angle_beta   90.00
_cell.angle_gamma   90.00
#
_symmetry.space_group_name_H-M   'P 1'
#
loop_
_entity.id
_entity.type
_entity.pdbx_description
1 polymer ?
#
loop_
_entity_poly.entity_id
_entity_poly.type
_entity_poly.pdbx_seq_one_letter_code
_entity_poly.pdbx_strand_id
1 'polypeptide(L)'
;MKVHGSEDVLYVLKRTGRVLNPNQRIVVMLYAAAEQRPDGSVWIKATELAETAGMSAPVFSRTRKELEALGWLEVVDSVGPVKVFRLTPTVEAEREQPAAHLRVVNN
;
A
#
# COMPACT_ATOMS: atom_id res chain seq x y z
N MET A 1 0.03 -14.93 6.54
CA MET A 1 -0.65 -13.73 6.01
C MET A 1 -0.54 -12.65 7.08
N LYS A 2 -0.42 -11.39 6.69
CA LYS A 2 -0.23 -10.25 7.59
C LYS A 2 -1.29 -9.20 7.28
N VAL A 3 -1.90 -8.64 8.32
CA VAL A 3 -2.72 -7.43 8.23
C VAL A 3 -1.99 -6.36 9.02
N HIS A 4 -1.86 -5.16 8.45
CA HIS A 4 -1.25 -4.03 9.12
C HIS A 4 -2.14 -3.51 10.25
N GLY A 5 -1.53 -3.04 11.34
CA GLY A 5 -2.27 -2.44 12.45
C GLY A 5 -2.89 -1.10 12.05
N SER A 6 -3.88 -0.64 12.82
CA SER A 6 -4.52 0.67 12.58
C SER A 6 -3.51 1.83 12.55
N GLU A 7 -2.46 1.75 13.36
CA GLU A 7 -1.39 2.76 13.38
C GLU A 7 -0.54 2.76 12.11
N ASP A 8 -0.29 1.58 11.50
CA ASP A 8 0.45 1.46 10.24
C ASP A 8 -0.34 2.12 9.11
N VAL A 9 -1.63 1.80 9.05
CA VAL A 9 -2.57 2.37 8.09
C VAL A 9 -2.63 3.90 8.26
N LEU A 10 -2.75 4.41 9.49
CA LEU A 10 -2.75 5.86 9.74
C LEU A 10 -1.41 6.53 9.39
N TYR A 11 -0.28 5.85 9.60
CA TYR A 11 1.03 6.36 9.18
C TYR A 11 1.10 6.52 7.66
N VAL A 12 0.69 5.50 6.91
CA VAL A 12 0.60 5.55 5.45
C VAL A 12 -0.33 6.69 5.00
N LEU A 13 -1.50 6.82 5.61
CA LEU A 13 -2.45 7.89 5.29
C LEU A 13 -1.82 9.29 5.42
N LYS A 14 -1.08 9.53 6.50
CA LYS A 14 -0.38 10.81 6.74
C LYS A 14 0.67 11.06 5.67
N ARG A 15 1.47 10.05 5.30
CA ARG A 15 2.54 10.16 4.31
C ARG A 15 2.02 10.53 2.91
N THR A 16 0.83 10.06 2.56
CA THR A 16 0.21 10.38 1.26
C THR A 16 -0.40 11.79 1.18
N GLY A 17 -0.57 12.48 2.32
CA GLY A 17 -1.40 13.67 2.52
C GLY A 17 -1.22 14.85 1.55
N ARG A 18 -0.01 15.03 1.02
CA ARG A 18 0.37 16.15 0.13
C ARG A 18 1.13 15.70 -1.12
N VAL A 19 1.25 14.38 -1.31
CA VAL A 19 2.05 13.78 -2.39
C VAL A 19 1.14 13.17 -3.44
N LEU A 20 0.01 12.58 -3.01
CA LEU A 20 -0.89 11.82 -3.86
C LEU A 20 -2.25 12.50 -3.98
N ASN A 21 -2.87 12.33 -5.15
CA ASN A 21 -4.25 12.77 -5.36
C ASN A 21 -5.26 11.85 -4.63
N PRO A 22 -6.53 12.24 -4.44
CA PRO A 22 -7.50 11.45 -3.67
C PRO A 22 -7.64 10.00 -4.13
N ASN A 23 -7.68 9.72 -5.44
CA ASN A 23 -7.81 8.35 -5.94
C ASN A 23 -6.56 7.51 -5.64
N GLN A 24 -5.39 8.08 -5.86
CA GLN A 24 -4.11 7.45 -5.52
C GLN A 24 -4.02 7.13 -4.03
N ARG A 25 -4.49 8.05 -3.18
CA ARG A 25 -4.56 7.85 -1.73
C ARG A 25 -5.47 6.68 -1.38
N ILE A 26 -6.69 6.63 -1.93
CA ILE A 26 -7.63 5.51 -1.69
C ILE A 26 -6.98 4.18 -2.05
N VAL A 27 -6.33 4.09 -3.21
CA VAL A 27 -5.68 2.85 -3.64
C VAL A 27 -4.52 2.48 -2.69
N VAL A 28 -3.65 3.40 -2.32
CA VAL A 28 -2.57 3.12 -1.36
C VAL A 28 -3.13 2.64 -0.01
N MET A 29 -4.19 3.29 0.48
CA MET A 29 -4.85 2.91 1.73
C MET A 29 -5.48 1.52 1.65
N LEU A 30 -6.03 1.15 0.50
CA LEU A 30 -6.59 -0.18 0.27
C LEU A 30 -5.51 -1.26 0.35
N TYR A 31 -4.33 -1.04 -0.24
CA TYR A 31 -3.21 -1.97 -0.12
C TYR A 31 -2.62 -2.02 1.30
N ALA A 32 -2.62 -0.89 2.02
CA ALA A 32 -2.18 -0.84 3.42
C ALA A 32 -3.15 -1.60 4.35
N ALA A 33 -4.45 -1.57 4.09
CA ALA A 33 -5.46 -2.22 4.94
C ALA A 33 -5.78 -3.67 4.53
N ALA A 34 -5.39 -4.09 3.31
CA ALA A 34 -5.66 -5.43 2.82
C ALA A 34 -4.86 -6.50 3.57
N GLU A 35 -5.39 -7.72 3.56
CA GLU A 35 -4.63 -8.88 3.96
C GLU A 35 -3.53 -9.18 2.92
N GLN A 36 -2.31 -9.28 3.41
CA GLN A 36 -1.11 -9.47 2.60
C GLN A 36 -0.53 -10.87 2.82
N ARG A 37 0.11 -11.41 1.78
CA ARG A 37 0.97 -12.59 1.91
C ARG A 37 2.28 -12.23 2.63
N PRO A 38 3.08 -13.23 3.04
CA PRO A 38 4.36 -12.97 3.72
C PRO A 38 5.33 -12.07 2.94
N ASP A 39 5.21 -12.01 1.62
CA ASP A 39 5.98 -11.15 0.72
C ASP A 39 5.38 -9.74 0.54
N GLY A 40 4.29 -9.41 1.25
CA GLY A 40 3.55 -8.16 1.13
C GLY A 40 2.54 -8.11 -0.02
N SER A 41 2.46 -9.16 -0.85
CA SER A 41 1.59 -9.18 -2.02
C SER A 41 0.11 -9.25 -1.65
N VAL A 42 -0.71 -8.47 -2.35
CA VAL A 42 -2.18 -8.49 -2.21
C VAL A 42 -2.78 -9.29 -3.37
N TRP A 43 -3.35 -10.46 -3.04
CA TRP A 43 -3.95 -11.40 -3.99
C TRP A 43 -5.47 -11.27 -4.08
N ILE A 44 -5.96 -10.03 -4.06
CA ILE A 44 -7.36 -9.70 -4.28
C ILE A 44 -7.55 -9.34 -5.75
N LYS A 45 -8.67 -9.74 -6.35
CA LYS A 45 -8.96 -9.44 -7.75
C LYS A 45 -9.02 -7.93 -7.96
N ALA A 46 -8.42 -7.44 -9.04
CA ALA A 46 -8.41 -6.01 -9.35
C ALA A 46 -9.82 -5.40 -9.47
N THR A 47 -10.81 -6.18 -9.90
CA THR A 47 -12.21 -5.74 -9.99
C THR A 47 -12.85 -5.53 -8.62
N GLU A 48 -12.53 -6.39 -7.65
CA GLU A 48 -13.03 -6.30 -6.28
C GLU A 48 -12.38 -5.12 -5.54
N LEU A 49 -11.07 -4.91 -5.75
CA LEU A 49 -10.38 -3.73 -5.25
C LEU A 49 -10.91 -2.44 -5.86
N ALA A 50 -11.24 -2.46 -7.16
CA ALA A 50 -11.84 -1.30 -7.84
C ALA A 50 -13.22 -0.97 -7.26
N GLU A 51 -14.06 -1.98 -7.04
CA GLU A 51 -15.37 -1.83 -6.41
C GLU A 51 -15.25 -1.24 -4.99
N THR A 52 -14.35 -1.79 -4.17
CA THR A 52 -14.09 -1.28 -2.80
C THR A 52 -13.60 0.17 -2.82
N ALA A 53 -12.79 0.54 -3.82
CA ALA A 53 -12.32 1.90 -4.02
C ALA A 53 -13.37 2.86 -4.60
N GLY A 54 -14.56 2.37 -4.96
CA GLY A 54 -15.59 3.16 -5.64
C GLY A 54 -15.17 3.60 -7.05
N MET A 55 -14.32 2.82 -7.72
CA MET A 55 -13.74 3.13 -9.03
C MET A 55 -14.16 2.11 -10.08
N SER A 56 -14.21 2.53 -11.35
CA SER A 56 -14.26 1.56 -12.44
C SER A 56 -12.93 0.82 -12.59
N ALA A 57 -12.96 -0.43 -13.04
CA ALA A 57 -11.75 -1.23 -13.24
C ALA A 57 -10.67 -0.56 -14.11
N PRO A 58 -11.01 0.17 -15.21
CA PRO A 58 -10.02 0.93 -15.98
C PRO A 58 -9.39 2.08 -15.20
N VAL A 59 -10.17 2.82 -14.40
CA VAL A 59 -9.64 3.91 -13.55
C VAL A 59 -8.69 3.32 -12.51
N PHE A 60 -9.12 2.29 -11.79
CA PHE A 60 -8.30 1.62 -10.78
C PHE A 60 -6.99 1.08 -11.35
N SER A 61 -7.05 0.46 -12.54
CA SER A 61 -5.85 -0.06 -13.21
C SER A 61 -4.88 1.03 -13.66
N ARG A 62 -5.37 2.19 -14.11
CA ARG A 62 -4.52 3.34 -14.41
C ARG A 62 -3.89 3.91 -13.14
N THR A 63 -4.68 4.11 -12.08
CA THR A 63 -4.19 4.59 -10.79
C THR A 63 -3.07 3.70 -10.24
N ARG A 64 -3.18 2.37 -10.35
CA ARG A 64 -2.11 1.46 -9.94
C ARG A 64 -0.82 1.63 -10.75
N LYS A 65 -0.92 1.83 -12.07
CA LYS A 65 0.25 2.09 -12.93
C LYS A 65 0.91 3.43 -12.61
N GLU A 66 0.13 4.45 -12.30
CA GLU A 66 0.66 5.74 -11.84
C GLU A 66 1.38 5.60 -10.50
N LEU A 67 0.80 4.86 -9.55
CA LEU A 67 1.42 4.59 -8.26
C LEU A 67 2.69 3.73 -8.38
N GLU A 68 2.72 2.79 -9.32
CA GLU A 68 3.92 2.02 -9.69
C GLU A 68 5.01 2.97 -10.20
N ALA A 69 4.69 3.87 -11.12
CA ALA A 69 5.63 4.86 -11.64
C ALA A 69 6.12 5.86 -10.58
N LEU A 70 5.28 6.16 -9.58
CA LEU A 70 5.62 7.02 -8.44
C LEU A 70 6.33 6.27 -7.30
N GLY A 71 6.57 4.97 -7.44
CA GLY A 71 7.29 4.16 -6.45
C GLY A 71 6.49 3.84 -5.18
N TRP A 72 5.15 3.97 -5.21
CA TRP A 72 4.27 3.62 -4.08
C TRP A 72 3.79 2.17 -4.12
N LEU A 73 3.68 1.61 -5.32
CA LEU A 73 3.41 0.20 -5.55
C LEU A 73 4.53 -0.42 -6.37
N GLU A 74 4.68 -1.73 -6.27
CA GLU A 74 5.50 -2.49 -7.20
C GLU A 74 4.81 -3.79 -7.58
N VAL A 75 5.13 -4.26 -8.80
CA VAL A 75 4.66 -5.55 -9.31
C VAL A 75 5.59 -6.64 -8.81
N VAL A 76 5.03 -7.64 -8.15
CA VAL A 76 5.80 -8.74 -7.56
C VAL A 76 5.58 -10.06 -8.26
N ASP A 77 4.46 -10.20 -8.96
CA ASP A 77 4.13 -11.41 -9.71
C ASP A 77 3.11 -11.08 -10.81
N SER A 78 2.86 -12.05 -11.68
CA SER A 78 1.78 -12.02 -12.67
C SER A 78 1.16 -13.39 -12.85
N VAL A 79 -0.17 -13.45 -12.79
CA VAL A 79 -0.95 -14.65 -13.12
C VAL A 79 -1.62 -14.42 -14.46
N GLY A 80 -0.99 -14.90 -15.53
CA GLY A 80 -1.39 -14.58 -16.90
C GLY A 80 -1.32 -13.06 -17.16
N PRO A 81 -2.40 -12.41 -17.65
CA PRO A 81 -2.40 -10.97 -17.88
C PRO A 81 -2.58 -10.14 -16.59
N VAL A 82 -2.83 -10.79 -15.44
CA VAL A 82 -3.14 -10.11 -14.18
C VAL A 82 -1.86 -9.88 -13.37
N LYS A 83 -1.47 -8.62 -13.22
CA LYS A 83 -0.37 -8.22 -12.34
C LYS A 83 -0.78 -8.26 -10.86
N VAL A 84 0.09 -8.81 -10.03
CA VAL A 84 0.02 -8.80 -8.57
C VAL A 84 0.91 -7.67 -8.05
N PHE A 85 0.38 -6.88 -7.12
CA PHE A 85 1.07 -5.71 -6.58
C PHE A 85 1.23 -5.83 -5.06
N ARG A 86 2.21 -5.10 -4.53
CA ARG A 86 2.34 -4.76 -3.11
C ARG A 86 2.66 -3.28 -2.93
N LEU A 87 2.55 -2.78 -1.68
CA LEU A 87 3.18 -1.51 -1.31
C LEU A 87 4.70 -1.66 -1.39
N THR A 88 5.37 -0.63 -1.90
CA THR A 88 6.83 -0.61 -1.94
C THR A 88 7.38 -0.68 -0.51
N PRO A 89 8.37 -1.54 -0.20
CA PRO A 89 8.93 -1.68 1.14
C PRO A 89 9.45 -0.39 1.76
N THR A 90 9.89 0.59 0.97
CA THR A 90 10.30 1.92 1.47
C THR A 90 9.15 2.71 2.10
N VAL A 91 7.91 2.42 1.70
CA VAL A 91 6.70 2.97 2.34
C VAL A 91 6.58 2.48 3.78
N GLU A 92 6.98 1.23 4.02
CA GLU A 92 6.83 0.52 5.30
C GLU A 92 8.09 0.65 6.20
N ALA A 93 9.29 0.60 5.62
CA ALA A 93 10.58 0.56 6.33
C ALA A 93 10.89 1.84 7.12
N GLU A 94 10.40 3.00 6.69
CA GLU A 94 10.60 4.27 7.43
C GLU A 94 9.88 4.29 8.80
N ARG A 95 8.93 3.39 9.04
CA ARG A 95 8.27 3.21 10.35
C ARG A 95 8.95 2.18 11.25
N GLU A 96 9.76 1.27 10.71
CA GLU A 96 10.55 0.35 11.55
C GLU A 96 11.77 1.07 12.17
N GLN A 97 12.20 2.19 11.58
CA GLN A 97 13.35 3.00 12.00
C GLN A 97 13.14 4.06 13.12
N PRO A 98 11.94 4.57 13.46
CA PRO A 98 11.78 5.57 14.53
C PRO A 98 11.82 5.00 15.95
N ALA A 99 11.78 3.68 16.14
CA ALA A 99 11.80 3.07 17.47
C ALA A 99 13.22 2.72 18.00
N ALA A 100 14.24 2.68 17.12
CA ALA A 100 15.61 2.32 17.53
C ALA A 100 16.33 3.43 18.32
N HIS A 101 15.83 4.68 18.28
CA HIS A 101 16.45 5.83 18.94
C HIS A 101 15.75 6.27 20.23
N LEU A 102 14.58 5.70 20.58
CA LEU A 102 14.02 5.82 21.92
C LEU A 102 14.47 4.61 22.77
N ARG A 103 15.78 4.45 22.96
CA ARG A 103 16.25 3.79 24.18
C ARG A 103 15.84 4.72 25.31
N VAL A 104 14.90 4.24 26.13
CA VAL A 104 14.58 4.83 27.43
C VAL A 104 15.89 5.05 28.18
N VAL A 105 16.29 6.31 28.28
CA VAL A 105 17.22 6.76 29.30
C VAL A 105 16.35 7.12 30.48
N ASN A 106 16.59 6.44 31.61
CA ASN A 106 16.53 6.92 33.01
C ASN A 106 16.25 5.69 33.91
N ASN A 107 17.26 5.23 34.66
CA ASN A 107 17.73 5.70 35.98
C ASN A 107 16.86 5.18 37.12
#